data_AF-A0AAV9UGK1-F1
#
_entry.id   AF-A0AAV9UGK1-F1
#
_cell.length_a   1.000
_cell.length_b   1.000
_cell.length_c   1.000
_cell.angle_alpha   90.00
_cell.angle_beta   90.00
_cell.angle_gamma   90.00
#
_symmetry.space_group_name_H-M   'P 1'
#
loop_
_entity.id
_entity.type
_entity.pdbx_description
1 polymer ?
#
loop_
_entity_poly.entity_id
_entity_poly.type
_entity_poly.pdbx_seq_one_letter_code
_entity_poly.pdbx_strand_id
1 'polypeptide(L)'
;MRASAVRRAAAAASKALRQPPQPPFLGSPTPPDFTAILPPKPVFSSAQSTGYLKCNRAEATTVLTEIWRATRGIQLDSDPIMTTAVSRVCKAHNFDPSNFALLASLHKSTGPPTQTTTTVTRTLLRLGVLLDDPAAIIAEAKRSLASARSLPQLTTLPAWRKLTALASASNAAEAHELLAKAYTQFKDPPRAHAAWLKAAEAGSGLVCSVLGAEAFMASADGSSSKSGGEGPEAAAISWYKKAAERGEVDAYLRLGELLMDTDPAEAEHNLLTAAASGSFLAIGKLEELYKSRGDESMANAWKEVAEAIEEEDRAAGAEAPTITEHRSNYQKPYHPVRSHKRR
;
A
#
# COMPACT_ATOMS: atom_id res chain seq x y z
N MET A 1 29.55 -39.07 -3.19
CA MET A 1 29.73 -37.90 -2.28
C MET A 1 28.56 -36.90 -2.31
N ARG A 2 27.97 -36.54 -3.47
CA ARG A 2 26.85 -35.57 -3.59
C ARG A 2 25.59 -35.90 -2.76
N ALA A 3 25.21 -37.17 -2.67
CA ALA A 3 24.04 -37.61 -1.87
C ALA A 3 24.17 -37.31 -0.35
N SER A 4 25.40 -37.27 0.18
CA SER A 4 25.65 -36.94 1.59
C SER A 4 25.49 -35.45 1.90
N ALA A 5 25.77 -34.59 0.92
CA ALA A 5 25.61 -33.14 1.04
C ALA A 5 24.13 -32.77 0.98
N VAL A 6 23.39 -33.40 0.06
CA VAL A 6 21.92 -33.22 -0.06
C VAL A 6 21.19 -33.69 1.20
N ARG A 7 21.56 -34.85 1.77
CA ARG A 7 20.97 -35.31 3.05
C ARG A 7 21.32 -34.40 4.23
N ARG A 8 22.55 -33.88 4.29
CA ARG A 8 22.94 -32.89 5.31
C ARG A 8 22.19 -31.58 5.16
N ALA A 9 22.00 -31.09 3.93
CA ALA A 9 21.21 -29.90 3.65
C ALA A 9 19.73 -30.09 4.01
N ALA A 10 19.13 -31.25 3.66
CA ALA A 10 17.75 -31.58 4.02
C ALA A 10 17.56 -31.75 5.55
N ALA A 11 18.53 -32.36 6.24
CA ALA A 11 18.50 -32.50 7.69
C ALA A 11 18.69 -31.13 8.39
N ALA A 12 19.55 -30.26 7.87
CA ALA A 12 19.71 -28.90 8.36
C ALA A 12 18.44 -28.05 8.15
N ALA A 13 17.79 -28.17 6.98
CA ALA A 13 16.52 -27.51 6.69
C ALA A 13 15.38 -28.02 7.60
N SER A 14 15.30 -29.34 7.82
CA SER A 14 14.32 -29.95 8.74
C SER A 14 14.59 -29.56 10.20
N LYS A 15 15.86 -29.43 10.61
CA LYS A 15 16.24 -28.95 11.94
C LYS A 15 15.91 -27.46 12.12
N ALA A 16 16.11 -26.64 11.10
CA ALA A 16 15.73 -25.22 11.10
C ALA A 16 14.20 -25.03 11.17
N LEU A 17 13.43 -25.89 10.49
CA LEU A 17 11.96 -25.93 10.60
C LEU A 17 11.45 -26.41 11.98
N ARG A 18 12.27 -27.14 12.74
CA ARG A 18 11.94 -27.69 14.07
C ARG A 18 12.44 -26.84 15.24
N GLN A 19 13.29 -25.85 15.02
CA GLN A 19 13.70 -24.95 16.09
C GLN A 19 12.49 -24.08 16.49
N PRO A 20 12.22 -23.90 17.80
CA PRO A 20 11.21 -22.95 18.22
C PRO A 20 11.56 -21.59 17.62
N PRO A 21 10.56 -20.76 17.25
CA PRO A 21 10.83 -19.43 16.72
C PRO A 21 11.80 -18.74 17.69
N GLN A 22 12.96 -18.34 17.17
CA GLN A 22 13.95 -17.60 17.96
C GLN A 22 13.21 -16.49 18.70
N PRO A 23 13.46 -16.28 20.00
CA PRO A 23 12.78 -15.21 20.72
C PRO A 23 13.02 -13.90 19.96
N PRO A 24 12.04 -12.98 19.93
CA PRO A 24 12.28 -11.64 19.41
C PRO A 24 13.59 -11.13 20.04
N PHE A 25 14.43 -10.42 19.29
CA PHE A 25 15.78 -10.08 19.78
C PHE A 25 15.76 -9.36 21.14
N LEU A 26 14.66 -8.67 21.47
CA LEU A 26 14.37 -8.06 22.77
C LEU A 26 14.25 -9.06 23.94
N GLY A 27 13.77 -10.28 23.69
CA GLY A 27 13.62 -11.36 24.67
C GLY A 27 14.82 -12.32 24.71
N SER A 28 15.89 -12.07 23.95
CA SER A 28 17.07 -12.92 23.92
C SER A 28 17.84 -12.87 25.25
N PRO A 29 18.29 -14.02 25.80
CA PRO A 29 19.16 -14.05 26.98
C PRO A 29 20.59 -13.60 26.67
N THR A 30 20.95 -13.48 25.39
CA THR A 30 22.28 -13.01 24.94
C THR A 30 22.14 -11.70 24.14
N PRO A 31 23.21 -10.89 24.07
CA PRO A 31 23.22 -9.70 23.24
C PRO A 31 22.78 -9.99 21.80
N PRO A 32 21.95 -9.13 21.18
CA PRO A 32 21.46 -9.36 19.83
C PRO A 32 22.58 -9.41 18.79
N ASP A 33 22.51 -10.34 17.85
CA ASP A 33 23.39 -10.35 16.68
C ASP A 33 22.89 -9.34 15.63
N PHE A 34 23.53 -8.16 15.60
CA PHE A 34 23.17 -7.08 14.68
C PHE A 34 23.53 -7.35 13.22
N THR A 35 24.31 -8.40 12.92
CA THR A 35 24.52 -8.83 11.53
C THR A 35 23.28 -9.49 10.95
N ALA A 36 22.45 -10.11 11.80
CA ALA A 36 21.17 -10.71 11.44
C ALA A 36 19.97 -9.74 11.62
N ILE A 37 20.11 -8.72 12.46
CA ILE A 37 19.02 -7.79 12.82
C ILE A 37 19.01 -6.49 12.01
N LEU A 38 20.14 -6.08 11.42
CA LEU A 38 20.19 -4.89 10.56
C LEU A 38 20.31 -5.32 9.09
N PRO A 39 19.73 -4.55 8.14
CA PRO A 39 19.87 -4.84 6.72
C PRO A 39 21.34 -4.97 6.29
N PRO A 40 21.64 -5.65 5.16
CA PRO A 40 22.99 -5.72 4.61
C PRO A 40 23.61 -4.33 4.48
N LYS A 41 24.92 -4.21 4.75
CA LYS A 41 25.62 -2.91 4.75
C LYS A 41 25.39 -2.07 3.48
N PRO A 42 25.46 -2.63 2.25
CA PRO A 42 25.23 -1.83 1.04
C PRO A 42 23.82 -1.22 0.98
N VAL A 43 22.81 -2.02 1.35
CA VAL A 43 21.40 -1.60 1.38
C VAL A 43 21.19 -0.51 2.44
N PHE A 44 21.77 -0.69 3.62
CA PHE A 44 21.71 0.30 4.69
C PHE A 44 22.38 1.61 4.28
N SER A 45 23.60 1.56 3.75
CA SER A 45 24.35 2.75 3.32
C SER A 45 23.63 3.50 2.22
N SER A 46 23.05 2.78 1.24
CA SER A 46 22.23 3.38 0.19
C SER A 46 21.02 4.10 0.78
N ALA A 47 20.24 3.44 1.63
CA ALA A 47 19.04 4.01 2.25
C ALA A 47 19.35 5.23 3.14
N GLN A 48 20.49 5.22 3.82
CA GLN A 48 20.94 6.39 4.59
C GLN A 48 21.32 7.55 3.65
N SER A 49 22.08 7.28 2.59
CA SER A 49 22.56 8.32 1.67
C SER A 49 21.44 9.01 0.90
N THR A 50 20.33 8.32 0.62
CA THR A 50 19.14 8.90 -0.03
C THR A 50 18.20 9.61 0.94
N GLY A 51 18.53 9.65 2.24
CA GLY A 51 17.68 10.23 3.27
C GLY A 51 16.46 9.38 3.63
N TYR A 52 16.31 8.18 3.08
CA TYR A 52 15.24 7.24 3.44
C TYR A 52 15.35 6.82 4.91
N LEU A 53 16.56 6.52 5.38
CA LEU A 53 16.83 6.20 6.78
C LEU A 53 17.47 7.40 7.48
N LYS A 54 16.89 7.82 8.62
CA LYS A 54 17.31 9.01 9.38
C LYS A 54 18.34 8.70 10.48
N CYS A 55 18.94 7.52 10.46
CA CYS A 55 19.96 7.12 11.41
C CYS A 55 21.11 6.42 10.70
N ASN A 56 22.28 6.46 11.31
CA ASN A 56 23.41 5.66 10.87
C ASN A 56 23.40 4.27 11.52
N ARG A 57 24.25 3.36 11.01
CA ARG A 57 24.28 1.98 11.49
C ARG A 57 24.72 1.86 12.95
N ALA A 58 25.65 2.72 13.40
CA ALA A 58 26.16 2.69 14.77
C ALA A 58 25.11 3.20 15.77
N GLU A 59 24.34 4.23 15.42
CA GLU A 59 23.19 4.72 16.17
C GLU A 59 22.12 3.63 16.29
N ALA A 60 21.73 3.00 15.17
CA ALA A 60 20.75 1.92 15.17
C ALA A 60 21.19 0.75 16.05
N THR A 61 22.46 0.33 15.96
CA THR A 61 23.01 -0.71 16.84
C THR A 61 22.97 -0.30 18.31
N THR A 62 23.39 0.92 18.64
CA THR A 62 23.41 1.43 20.02
C THR A 62 22.01 1.46 20.60
N VAL A 63 21.06 2.09 19.90
CA VAL A 63 19.67 2.23 20.34
C VAL A 63 19.01 0.87 20.54
N LEU A 64 19.12 -0.04 19.57
CA LEU A 64 18.54 -1.37 19.69
C LEU A 64 19.19 -2.20 20.82
N THR A 65 20.49 -2.00 21.08
CA THR A 65 21.17 -2.64 22.22
C THR A 65 20.64 -2.10 23.54
N GLU A 66 20.47 -0.79 23.67
CA GLU A 66 19.94 -0.18 24.89
C GLU A 66 18.47 -0.50 25.12
N ILE A 67 17.66 -0.54 24.06
CA ILE A 67 16.27 -1.02 24.15
C ILE A 67 16.28 -2.46 24.64
N TRP A 68 17.07 -3.35 24.03
CA TRP A 68 17.19 -4.74 24.51
C TRP A 68 17.55 -4.81 25.99
N ARG A 69 18.54 -4.04 26.47
CA ARG A 69 18.91 -4.00 27.90
C ARG A 69 17.78 -3.50 28.78
N ALA A 70 17.15 -2.39 28.39
CA ALA A 70 16.11 -1.72 29.17
C ALA A 70 14.82 -2.54 29.27
N THR A 71 14.61 -3.47 28.33
CA THR A 71 13.37 -4.24 28.23
C THR A 71 13.54 -5.70 28.66
N ARG A 72 14.70 -6.07 29.21
CA ARG A 72 14.94 -7.41 29.75
C ARG A 72 13.95 -7.73 30.87
N GLY A 73 13.25 -8.85 30.74
CA GLY A 73 12.27 -9.31 31.73
C GLY A 73 10.93 -8.58 31.68
N ILE A 74 10.76 -7.60 30.79
CA ILE A 74 9.47 -6.96 30.52
C ILE A 74 8.72 -7.82 29.49
N GLN A 75 7.47 -8.17 29.77
CA GLN A 75 6.63 -8.80 28.76
C GLN A 75 6.34 -7.79 27.65
N LEU A 76 6.52 -8.20 26.39
CA LEU A 76 6.33 -7.32 25.22
C LEU A 76 4.92 -6.72 25.15
N ASP A 77 3.92 -7.37 25.74
CA ASP A 77 2.52 -6.93 25.74
C ASP A 77 2.17 -6.03 26.95
N SER A 78 3.14 -5.74 27.83
CA SER A 78 3.00 -4.77 28.94
C SER A 78 3.24 -3.34 28.45
N ASP A 79 2.28 -2.84 27.68
CA ASP A 79 2.40 -1.61 26.90
C ASP A 79 2.91 -0.38 27.67
N PRO A 80 2.49 -0.05 28.92
CA PRO A 80 2.89 1.22 29.54
C PRO A 80 4.38 1.26 29.94
N ILE A 81 4.87 0.19 30.55
CA ILE A 81 6.25 0.09 31.03
C ILE A 81 7.19 -0.04 29.82
N MET A 82 6.82 -0.89 28.86
CA MET A 82 7.56 -1.09 27.63
C MET A 82 7.67 0.21 26.82
N THR A 83 6.55 0.92 26.63
CA THR A 83 6.52 2.21 25.93
C THR A 83 7.41 3.24 26.62
N THR A 84 7.33 3.35 27.94
CA THR A 84 8.16 4.29 28.71
C THR A 84 9.65 3.99 28.56
N ALA A 85 10.04 2.72 28.66
CA ALA A 85 11.42 2.28 28.52
C ALA A 85 11.98 2.58 27.12
N VAL A 86 11.24 2.19 26.07
CA VAL A 86 11.63 2.41 24.67
C VAL A 86 11.69 3.91 24.36
N SER A 87 10.67 4.68 24.76
CA SER A 87 10.60 6.13 24.53
C SER A 87 11.78 6.86 25.17
N ARG A 88 12.17 6.48 26.39
CA ARG A 88 13.32 7.04 27.09
C ARG A 88 14.63 6.80 26.33
N VAL A 89 14.84 5.59 25.81
CA VAL A 89 16.04 5.28 25.02
C VAL A 89 16.05 6.09 23.72
N CYS A 90 14.94 6.11 22.96
CA CYS A 90 14.88 6.88 21.72
C CYS A 90 15.16 8.36 21.95
N LYS A 91 14.59 8.97 22.99
CA LYS A 91 14.84 10.38 23.35
C LYS A 91 16.30 10.62 23.73
N ALA A 92 16.92 9.73 24.51
CA ALA A 92 18.31 9.87 24.94
C ALA A 92 19.31 9.89 23.77
N HIS A 93 18.98 9.21 22.67
CA HIS A 93 19.83 9.10 21.47
C HIS A 93 19.34 9.94 20.30
N ASN A 94 18.35 10.82 20.50
CA ASN A 94 17.70 11.58 19.41
C ASN A 94 17.27 10.70 18.22
N PHE A 95 16.79 9.49 18.53
CA PHE A 95 16.45 8.48 17.53
C PHE A 95 14.98 8.60 17.13
N ASP A 96 14.73 8.94 15.86
CA ASP A 96 13.38 9.03 15.30
C ASP A 96 12.70 7.64 15.28
N PRO A 97 11.52 7.46 15.92
CA PRO A 97 10.77 6.20 15.94
C PRO A 97 10.45 5.62 14.55
N SER A 98 10.29 6.46 13.52
CA SER A 98 10.02 6.00 12.16
C SER A 98 11.15 5.12 11.60
N ASN A 99 12.37 5.25 12.12
CA ASN A 99 13.47 4.37 11.74
C ASN A 99 13.16 2.88 11.99
N PHE A 100 12.32 2.54 12.97
CA PHE A 100 11.93 1.13 13.18
C PHE A 100 11.12 0.57 12.00
N ALA A 101 10.14 1.32 11.50
CA ALA A 101 9.33 0.92 10.35
C ALA A 101 10.17 0.88 9.07
N LEU A 102 11.08 1.84 8.89
CA LEU A 102 12.00 1.91 7.75
C LEU A 102 12.96 0.71 7.75
N LEU A 103 13.56 0.37 8.89
CA LEU A 103 14.42 -0.82 9.03
C LEU A 103 13.65 -2.12 8.77
N ALA A 104 12.40 -2.22 9.23
CA ALA A 104 11.53 -3.35 8.96
C ALA A 104 11.23 -3.50 7.45
N SER A 105 10.97 -2.39 6.76
CA SER A 105 10.75 -2.37 5.31
C SER A 105 11.99 -2.81 4.53
N LEU A 106 13.17 -2.27 4.87
CA LEU A 106 14.45 -2.65 4.25
C LEU A 106 14.78 -4.12 4.46
N HIS A 107 14.44 -4.69 5.62
CA HIS A 107 14.62 -6.14 5.85
C HIS A 107 13.72 -7.00 4.98
N LYS A 108 12.49 -6.55 4.74
CA LYS A 108 11.54 -7.26 3.90
C LYS A 108 11.95 -7.25 2.42
N SER A 109 12.63 -6.20 1.96
CA SER A 109 13.12 -6.12 0.57
C SER A 109 14.41 -6.91 0.32
N THR A 110 15.12 -7.34 1.36
CA THR A 110 16.39 -8.05 1.24
C THR A 110 16.20 -9.58 1.22
N GLY A 111 15.75 -10.10 0.08
CA GLY A 111 15.67 -11.54 -0.18
C GLY A 111 14.42 -12.24 0.39
N PRO A 112 14.28 -13.56 0.17
CA PRO A 112 13.09 -14.30 0.58
C PRO A 112 12.92 -14.32 2.11
N PRO A 113 11.68 -14.25 2.62
CA PRO A 113 11.42 -14.21 4.05
C PRO A 113 11.89 -15.50 4.73
N THR A 114 12.76 -15.35 5.71
CA THR A 114 13.15 -16.42 6.65
C THR A 114 12.37 -16.24 7.95
N GLN A 115 12.33 -17.26 8.80
CA GLN A 115 11.72 -17.15 10.14
C GLN A 115 12.37 -16.03 10.97
N THR A 116 13.70 -15.89 10.86
CA THR A 116 14.46 -14.83 11.52
C THR A 116 14.08 -13.45 11.01
N THR A 117 14.07 -13.24 9.68
CA THR A 117 13.74 -11.92 9.11
C THR A 117 12.29 -11.51 9.41
N THR A 118 11.36 -12.46 9.39
CA THR A 118 9.96 -12.24 9.80
C THR A 118 9.85 -11.82 11.27
N THR A 119 10.61 -12.47 12.15
CA THR A 119 10.59 -12.19 13.60
C THR A 119 11.21 -10.83 13.91
N VAL A 120 12.32 -10.49 13.26
CA VAL A 120 12.98 -9.17 13.38
C VAL A 120 12.04 -8.07 12.88
N THR A 121 11.48 -8.22 11.67
CA THR A 121 10.51 -7.29 11.08
C THR A 121 9.34 -7.02 12.02
N ARG A 122 8.74 -8.09 12.58
CA ARG A 122 7.63 -7.96 13.53
C ARG A 122 8.03 -7.23 14.82
N THR A 123 9.25 -7.48 15.30
CA THR A 123 9.75 -6.83 16.54
C THR A 123 10.00 -5.35 16.32
N LEU A 124 10.60 -4.98 15.19
CA LEU A 124 10.81 -3.59 14.80
C LEU A 124 9.47 -2.85 14.63
N LEU A 125 8.51 -3.44 13.91
CA LEU A 125 7.18 -2.83 13.77
C LEU A 125 6.49 -2.65 15.13
N ARG A 126 6.60 -3.60 16.05
CA ARG A 126 6.05 -3.45 17.40
C ARG A 126 6.68 -2.28 18.17
N LEU A 127 7.99 -2.07 18.05
CA LEU A 127 8.65 -0.90 18.64
C LEU A 127 8.11 0.42 18.07
N GLY A 128 7.93 0.50 16.75
CA GLY A 128 7.30 1.66 16.11
C GLY A 128 5.86 1.87 16.58
N VAL A 129 5.06 0.80 16.63
CA VAL A 129 3.67 0.84 17.12
C VAL A 129 3.60 1.32 18.57
N LEU A 130 4.50 0.88 19.46
CA LEU A 130 4.54 1.34 20.85
C LEU A 130 4.73 2.87 20.95
N LEU A 131 5.50 3.45 20.02
CA LEU A 131 5.79 4.88 19.97
C LEU A 131 4.85 5.68 19.04
N ASP A 132 3.71 5.08 18.67
CA ASP A 132 2.69 5.69 17.81
C ASP A 132 3.20 6.14 16.43
N ASP A 133 4.21 5.46 15.89
CA ASP A 133 4.70 5.71 14.53
C ASP A 133 3.62 5.33 13.48
N PRO A 134 3.21 6.26 12.60
CA PRO A 134 2.14 6.02 11.63
C PRO A 134 2.40 4.83 10.70
N ALA A 135 3.62 4.72 10.15
CA ALA A 135 3.98 3.68 9.21
C ALA A 135 3.96 2.28 9.87
N ALA A 136 4.45 2.19 11.11
CA ALA A 136 4.39 0.96 11.89
C ALA A 136 2.95 0.54 12.22
N ILE A 137 2.09 1.48 12.62
CA ILE A 137 0.66 1.24 12.88
C ILE A 137 -0.03 0.70 11.63
N ILE A 138 0.16 1.36 10.49
CA ILE A 138 -0.41 0.97 9.19
C ILE A 138 0.05 -0.45 8.79
N ALA A 139 1.35 -0.73 8.90
CA ALA A 139 1.91 -2.04 8.55
C ALA A 139 1.36 -3.17 9.43
N GLU A 140 1.27 -2.94 10.74
CA GLU A 140 0.74 -3.92 11.69
C GLU A 140 -0.78 -4.11 11.53
N ALA A 141 -1.52 -3.05 11.22
CA ALA A 141 -2.95 -3.12 10.95
C ALA A 141 -3.25 -3.91 9.66
N LYS A 142 -2.49 -3.68 8.57
CA LYS A 142 -2.57 -4.49 7.34
C LYS A 142 -2.40 -5.98 7.62
N ARG A 143 -1.39 -6.34 8.42
CA ARG A 143 -1.12 -7.71 8.82
C ARG A 143 -2.28 -8.30 9.63
N SER A 144 -2.80 -7.52 10.57
CA SER A 144 -3.91 -7.93 11.43
C SER A 144 -5.19 -8.17 10.63
N LEU A 145 -5.51 -7.27 9.69
CA LEU A 145 -6.66 -7.37 8.80
C LEU A 145 -6.63 -8.65 7.96
N ALA A 146 -5.46 -9.00 7.40
CA ALA A 146 -5.29 -10.23 6.62
C ALA A 146 -5.59 -11.52 7.42
N SER A 147 -5.46 -11.48 8.74
CA SER A 147 -5.72 -12.62 9.63
C SER A 147 -7.09 -12.61 10.31
N ALA A 148 -7.79 -11.47 10.27
CA ALA A 148 -9.06 -11.30 10.96
C ALA A 148 -10.21 -12.00 10.22
N ARG A 149 -11.08 -12.68 10.97
CA ARG A 149 -12.24 -13.40 10.41
C ARG A 149 -13.56 -12.66 10.63
N SER A 150 -13.59 -11.68 11.53
CA SER A 150 -14.77 -10.88 11.80
C SER A 150 -14.39 -9.48 12.29
N LEU A 151 -15.30 -8.52 12.11
CA LEU A 151 -15.11 -7.17 12.61
C LEU A 151 -15.00 -7.09 14.15
N PRO A 152 -15.82 -7.80 14.95
CA PRO A 152 -15.63 -7.82 16.41
C PRO A 152 -14.27 -8.36 16.85
N GLN A 153 -13.73 -9.36 16.15
CA GLN A 153 -12.37 -9.85 16.43
C GLN A 153 -11.35 -8.74 16.14
N LEU A 154 -11.45 -8.10 14.98
CA LEU A 154 -10.52 -7.05 14.56
C LEU A 154 -10.51 -5.85 15.52
N THR A 155 -11.67 -5.39 15.99
CA THR A 155 -11.78 -4.23 16.90
C THR A 155 -11.21 -4.46 18.30
N THR A 156 -11.04 -5.72 18.71
CA THR A 156 -10.36 -6.04 19.98
C THR A 156 -8.85 -5.92 19.90
N LEU A 157 -8.27 -5.93 18.69
CA LEU A 157 -6.82 -5.89 18.50
C LEU A 157 -6.25 -4.50 18.83
N PRO A 158 -5.15 -4.40 19.61
CA PRO A 158 -4.49 -3.13 19.91
C PRO A 158 -4.09 -2.34 18.66
N ALA A 159 -3.60 -3.04 17.63
CA ALA A 159 -3.23 -2.44 16.35
C ALA A 159 -4.43 -1.75 15.66
N TRP A 160 -5.63 -2.31 15.78
CA TRP A 160 -6.84 -1.70 15.23
C TRP A 160 -7.23 -0.43 15.97
N ARG A 161 -7.14 -0.43 17.30
CA ARG A 161 -7.40 0.77 18.12
C ARG A 161 -6.44 1.89 17.77
N LYS A 162 -5.14 1.58 17.62
CA LYS A 162 -4.13 2.56 17.19
C LYS A 162 -4.38 3.06 15.77
N LEU A 163 -4.79 2.20 14.84
CA LEU A 163 -5.17 2.63 13.49
C LEU A 163 -6.36 3.61 13.52
N THR A 164 -7.41 3.31 14.30
CA THR A 164 -8.57 4.20 14.41
C THR A 164 -8.20 5.54 15.05
N ALA A 165 -7.30 5.53 16.05
CA ALA A 165 -6.80 6.74 16.68
C ALA A 165 -5.96 7.57 15.70
N LEU A 166 -5.05 6.94 14.95
CA LEU A 166 -4.24 7.57 13.91
C LEU A 166 -5.11 8.25 12.85
N ALA A 167 -6.11 7.54 12.35
CA ALA A 167 -7.08 8.06 11.39
C ALA A 167 -7.92 9.23 11.96
N SER A 168 -8.14 9.29 13.27
CA SER A 168 -8.88 10.40 13.89
C SER A 168 -8.02 11.63 14.20
N ALA A 169 -6.72 11.42 14.48
CA ALA A 169 -5.81 12.46 14.96
C ALA A 169 -5.01 13.13 13.84
N SER A 170 -4.87 12.45 12.69
CA SER A 170 -4.02 12.89 11.59
C SER A 170 -4.73 12.74 10.26
N ASN A 171 -4.31 13.52 9.26
CA ASN A 171 -4.81 13.41 7.89
C ASN A 171 -4.17 12.23 7.14
N ALA A 172 -4.20 11.03 7.75
CA ALA A 172 -3.56 9.84 7.23
C ALA A 172 -4.50 9.10 6.26
N ALA A 173 -4.41 9.45 4.97
CA ALA A 173 -5.20 8.84 3.89
C ALA A 173 -5.17 7.30 3.92
N GLU A 174 -3.98 6.72 4.03
CA GLU A 174 -3.79 5.27 4.05
C GLU A 174 -4.43 4.59 5.28
N ALA A 175 -4.53 5.29 6.42
CA ALA A 175 -5.22 4.76 7.59
C ALA A 175 -6.73 4.65 7.32
N HIS A 176 -7.33 5.70 6.73
CA HIS A 176 -8.75 5.67 6.32
C HIS A 176 -9.02 4.61 5.25
N GLU A 177 -8.11 4.41 4.30
CA GLU A 177 -8.22 3.34 3.32
C GLU A 177 -8.28 1.96 3.96
N LEU A 178 -7.45 1.69 4.97
CA LEU A 178 -7.47 0.41 5.67
C LEU A 178 -8.75 0.21 6.46
N LEU A 179 -9.26 1.27 7.10
CA LEU A 179 -10.57 1.23 7.75
C LEU A 179 -11.67 0.87 6.74
N ALA A 180 -11.67 1.53 5.59
CA ALA A 180 -12.65 1.29 4.54
C ALA A 180 -12.58 -0.14 3.99
N LYS A 181 -11.36 -0.61 3.65
CA LYS A 181 -11.12 -1.99 3.19
C LYS A 181 -11.62 -3.02 4.21
N ALA A 182 -11.41 -2.80 5.50
CA ALA A 182 -11.90 -3.71 6.54
C ALA A 182 -13.43 -3.69 6.66
N TYR A 183 -14.05 -2.51 6.66
CA TYR A 183 -15.51 -2.41 6.73
C TYR A 183 -16.18 -3.04 5.51
N THR A 184 -15.61 -2.87 4.31
CA THR A 184 -16.11 -3.59 3.12
C THR A 184 -15.92 -5.10 3.24
N GLN A 185 -14.74 -5.58 3.66
CA GLN A 185 -14.47 -7.01 3.85
C GLN A 185 -15.50 -7.66 4.77
N PHE A 186 -15.88 -6.96 5.85
CA PHE A 186 -16.85 -7.44 6.83
C PHE A 186 -18.29 -6.94 6.59
N LYS A 187 -18.58 -6.42 5.38
CA LYS A 187 -19.91 -6.04 4.90
C LYS A 187 -20.64 -4.99 5.77
N ASP A 188 -19.93 -3.94 6.15
CA ASP A 188 -20.48 -2.74 6.81
C ASP A 188 -20.42 -1.51 5.85
N PRO A 189 -21.38 -1.40 4.90
CA PRO A 189 -21.33 -0.38 3.85
C PRO A 189 -21.33 1.07 4.35
N PRO A 190 -22.12 1.47 5.37
CA PRO A 190 -22.10 2.85 5.86
C PRO A 190 -20.74 3.27 6.39
N ARG A 191 -20.08 2.42 7.20
CA ARG A 191 -18.76 2.73 7.73
C ARG A 191 -17.67 2.65 6.67
N ALA A 192 -17.80 1.75 5.71
CA ALA A 192 -16.90 1.69 4.57
C ALA A 192 -16.95 2.98 3.75
N HIS A 193 -18.15 3.42 3.37
CA HIS A 193 -18.32 4.64 2.59
C HIS A 193 -17.84 5.89 3.34
N ALA A 194 -18.18 6.02 4.64
CA ALA A 194 -17.68 7.11 5.46
C ALA A 194 -16.14 7.12 5.58
N ALA A 195 -15.50 5.95 5.64
CA ALA A 195 -14.05 5.84 5.66
C ALA A 195 -13.42 6.16 4.30
N TRP A 196 -14.05 5.77 3.18
CA TRP A 196 -13.62 6.17 1.84
C TRP A 196 -13.67 7.69 1.65
N LEU A 197 -14.76 8.35 2.06
CA LEU A 197 -14.86 9.82 1.99
C LEU A 197 -13.73 10.50 2.77
N LYS A 198 -13.43 10.04 3.99
CA LYS A 198 -12.33 10.58 4.78
C LYS A 198 -10.96 10.33 4.15
N ALA A 199 -10.74 9.17 3.52
CA ALA A 199 -9.50 8.91 2.79
C ALA A 199 -9.32 9.87 1.59
N ALA A 200 -10.42 10.15 0.87
CA ALA A 200 -10.43 11.11 -0.23
C ALA A 200 -10.20 12.56 0.23
N GLU A 201 -10.82 12.98 1.35
CA GLU A 201 -10.55 14.26 2.00
C GLU A 201 -9.10 14.37 2.46
N ALA A 202 -8.53 13.25 2.93
CA ALA A 202 -7.14 13.15 3.34
C ALA A 202 -6.12 13.12 2.20
N GLY A 203 -6.57 13.19 0.94
CA GLY A 203 -5.70 13.29 -0.22
C GLY A 203 -5.38 11.96 -0.90
N SER A 204 -6.13 10.88 -0.66
CA SER A 204 -5.99 9.66 -1.46
C SER A 204 -6.55 9.85 -2.87
N GLY A 205 -5.66 9.89 -3.86
CA GLY A 205 -6.02 9.86 -5.28
C GLY A 205 -6.79 8.58 -5.63
N LEU A 206 -6.22 7.42 -5.25
CA LEU A 206 -6.83 6.10 -5.43
C LEU A 206 -8.29 6.05 -4.95
N VAL A 207 -8.58 6.61 -3.78
CA VAL A 207 -9.95 6.58 -3.25
C VAL A 207 -10.88 7.52 -4.01
N CYS A 208 -10.39 8.67 -4.47
CA CYS A 208 -11.17 9.50 -5.38
C CYS A 208 -11.51 8.76 -6.68
N SER A 209 -10.60 7.96 -7.23
CA SER A 209 -10.90 7.09 -8.38
C SER A 209 -11.98 6.05 -8.05
N VAL A 210 -11.93 5.44 -6.87
CA VAL A 210 -12.96 4.48 -6.41
C VAL A 210 -14.33 5.14 -6.28
N LEU A 211 -14.40 6.31 -5.64
CA LEU A 211 -15.65 7.07 -5.49
C LEU A 211 -16.20 7.56 -6.84
N GLY A 212 -15.33 7.94 -7.77
CA GLY A 212 -15.70 8.28 -9.14
C GLY A 212 -16.31 7.09 -9.89
N ALA A 213 -15.73 5.90 -9.71
CA ALA A 213 -16.28 4.67 -10.29
C ALA A 213 -17.62 4.28 -9.68
N GLU A 214 -17.80 4.43 -8.37
CA GLU A 214 -19.09 4.20 -7.71
C GLU A 214 -20.18 5.15 -8.24
N ALA A 215 -19.87 6.43 -8.39
CA ALA A 215 -20.80 7.42 -8.93
C ALA A 215 -21.14 7.14 -10.41
N PHE A 216 -20.15 6.75 -11.22
CA PHE A 216 -20.36 6.36 -12.62
C PHE A 216 -21.26 5.13 -12.76
N MET A 217 -21.06 4.10 -11.94
CA MET A 217 -21.91 2.91 -11.98
C MET A 217 -23.37 3.23 -11.59
N ALA A 218 -23.57 4.20 -10.69
CA ALA A 218 -24.88 4.69 -10.29
C ALA A 218 -25.56 5.60 -11.34
N SER A 219 -24.82 6.10 -12.34
CA SER A 219 -25.44 6.76 -13.50
C SER A 219 -25.94 5.72 -14.50
N ALA A 220 -25.17 4.66 -14.74
CA ALA A 220 -25.46 3.62 -15.72
C ALA A 220 -26.66 2.72 -15.35
N ASP A 221 -26.98 2.57 -14.07
CA ASP A 221 -28.12 1.75 -13.61
C ASP A 221 -29.45 2.53 -13.59
N GLY A 222 -29.45 3.81 -13.99
CA GLY A 222 -30.63 4.67 -13.96
C GLY A 222 -31.17 4.92 -12.55
N SER A 223 -30.42 4.57 -11.50
CA SER A 223 -30.78 4.82 -10.10
C SER A 223 -30.48 6.28 -9.76
N SER A 224 -31.10 7.22 -10.48
CA SER A 224 -31.09 8.62 -10.08
C SER A 224 -31.80 8.75 -8.73
N SER A 225 -31.05 9.02 -7.66
CA SER A 225 -31.66 9.61 -6.48
C SER A 225 -32.21 10.97 -6.90
N LYS A 226 -33.53 11.15 -6.89
CA LYS A 226 -34.22 12.44 -7.01
C LYS A 226 -34.00 13.29 -5.74
N SER A 227 -32.75 13.44 -5.33
CA SER A 227 -32.33 14.46 -4.37
C SER A 227 -31.58 15.52 -5.17
N GLY A 228 -32.00 16.78 -5.10
CA GLY A 228 -31.51 17.89 -5.94
C GLY A 228 -30.04 18.31 -5.73
N GLY A 229 -29.12 17.33 -5.75
CA GLY A 229 -27.69 17.52 -5.93
C GLY A 229 -27.27 17.18 -7.36
N GLU A 230 -25.97 17.36 -7.65
CA GLU A 230 -25.34 17.00 -8.92
C GLU A 230 -25.68 15.55 -9.31
N GLY A 231 -25.99 15.33 -10.60
CA GLY A 231 -26.29 13.99 -11.12
C GLY A 231 -25.11 13.02 -10.93
N PRO A 232 -25.35 11.70 -10.94
CA PRO A 232 -24.31 10.69 -10.67
C PRO A 232 -23.10 10.80 -11.63
N GLU A 233 -23.33 11.22 -12.87
CA GLU A 233 -22.27 11.50 -13.84
C GLU A 233 -21.42 12.72 -13.46
N ALA A 234 -22.04 13.83 -13.06
CA ALA A 234 -21.32 15.02 -12.57
C ALA A 234 -20.53 14.72 -11.29
N ALA A 235 -21.09 13.90 -10.39
CA ALA A 235 -20.38 13.41 -9.22
C ALA A 235 -19.17 12.54 -9.60
N ALA A 236 -19.29 11.68 -10.62
CA ALA A 236 -18.17 10.89 -11.13
C ALA A 236 -17.06 11.78 -11.68
N ILE A 237 -17.40 12.78 -12.51
CA ILE A 237 -16.46 13.75 -13.06
C ILE A 237 -15.74 14.50 -11.93
N SER A 238 -16.48 15.00 -10.93
CA SER A 238 -15.90 15.71 -9.77
C SER A 238 -14.87 14.86 -9.02
N TRP A 239 -15.18 13.59 -8.79
CA TRP A 239 -14.25 12.67 -8.12
C TRP A 239 -13.04 12.31 -8.98
N TYR A 240 -13.22 12.07 -10.28
CA TYR A 240 -12.09 11.80 -11.15
C TYR A 240 -11.20 13.03 -11.34
N LYS A 241 -11.72 14.26 -11.37
CA LYS A 241 -10.90 15.48 -11.37
C LYS A 241 -9.99 15.54 -10.13
N LYS A 242 -10.54 15.27 -8.94
CA LYS A 242 -9.76 15.20 -7.70
C LYS A 242 -8.73 14.07 -7.67
N ALA A 243 -8.98 12.97 -8.37
CA ALA A 243 -8.03 11.88 -8.50
C ALA A 243 -6.89 12.22 -9.48
N ALA A 244 -7.24 12.83 -10.60
CA ALA A 244 -6.30 13.31 -11.62
C ALA A 244 -5.34 14.37 -11.06
N GLU A 245 -5.85 15.35 -10.30
CA GLU A 245 -5.04 16.35 -9.57
C GLU A 245 -4.01 15.72 -8.61
N ARG A 246 -4.23 14.46 -8.21
CA ARG A 246 -3.36 13.71 -7.30
C ARG A 246 -2.48 12.68 -8.03
N GLY A 247 -2.45 12.73 -9.37
CA GLY A 247 -1.59 11.91 -10.20
C GLY A 247 -2.12 10.52 -10.53
N GLU A 248 -3.40 10.24 -10.28
CA GLU A 248 -4.00 8.97 -10.71
C GLU A 248 -4.20 8.97 -12.22
N VAL A 249 -3.33 8.25 -12.93
CA VAL A 249 -3.32 8.17 -14.40
C VAL A 249 -4.65 7.68 -14.96
N ASP A 250 -5.27 6.68 -14.31
CA ASP A 250 -6.57 6.15 -14.73
C ASP A 250 -7.70 7.17 -14.62
N ALA A 251 -7.60 8.15 -13.71
CA ALA A 251 -8.62 9.17 -13.58
C ALA A 251 -8.67 10.08 -14.82
N TYR A 252 -7.52 10.40 -15.42
CA TYR A 252 -7.45 11.10 -16.69
C TYR A 252 -8.13 10.31 -17.82
N LEU A 253 -7.88 8.99 -17.91
CA LEU A 253 -8.57 8.14 -18.88
C LEU A 253 -10.10 8.21 -18.72
N ARG A 254 -10.60 8.08 -17.49
CA ARG A 254 -12.04 8.12 -17.19
C ARG A 254 -12.68 9.48 -17.46
N LEU A 255 -11.98 10.58 -17.16
CA LEU A 255 -12.43 11.92 -17.54
C LEU A 255 -12.51 12.07 -19.06
N GLY A 256 -11.51 11.56 -19.78
CA GLY A 256 -11.52 11.50 -21.24
C GLY A 256 -12.76 10.82 -21.80
N GLU A 257 -13.12 9.64 -21.28
CA GLU A 257 -14.32 8.90 -21.70
C GLU A 257 -15.62 9.63 -21.35
N LEU A 258 -15.73 10.19 -20.14
CA LEU A 258 -16.93 10.85 -19.65
C LEU A 258 -17.24 12.19 -20.34
N LEU A 259 -16.20 12.89 -20.76
CA LEU A 259 -16.34 14.23 -21.31
C LEU A 259 -16.48 14.24 -22.84
N MET A 260 -16.45 13.08 -23.51
CA MET A 260 -16.50 12.99 -24.98
C MET A 260 -17.67 13.75 -25.61
N ASP A 261 -18.86 13.63 -25.02
CA ASP A 261 -20.09 14.23 -25.55
C ASP A 261 -20.35 15.65 -25.01
N THR A 262 -19.74 16.01 -23.88
CA THR A 262 -20.06 17.23 -23.13
C THR A 262 -18.98 18.31 -23.27
N ASP A 263 -17.71 17.93 -23.25
CA ASP A 263 -16.55 18.80 -23.49
C ASP A 263 -15.45 18.02 -24.25
N PRO A 264 -15.56 17.92 -25.58
CA PRO A 264 -14.60 17.17 -26.40
C PRO A 264 -13.16 17.69 -26.33
N ALA A 265 -12.97 18.96 -25.96
CA ALA A 265 -11.64 19.56 -25.82
C ALA A 265 -10.99 19.14 -24.49
N GLU A 266 -11.76 19.20 -23.38
CA GLU A 266 -11.31 18.66 -22.09
C GLU A 266 -11.11 17.14 -22.17
N ALA A 267 -11.96 16.42 -22.89
CA ALA A 267 -11.82 14.98 -23.13
C ALA A 267 -10.47 14.62 -23.80
N GLU A 268 -10.15 15.31 -24.90
CA GLU A 268 -8.89 15.13 -25.63
C GLU A 268 -7.68 15.45 -24.74
N HIS A 269 -7.72 16.57 -24.00
CA HIS A 269 -6.65 16.94 -23.08
C HIS A 269 -6.38 15.86 -22.02
N ASN A 270 -7.44 15.32 -21.43
CA ASN A 270 -7.33 14.26 -20.43
C ASN A 270 -6.77 12.97 -21.03
N LEU A 271 -7.23 12.56 -22.22
CA LEU A 271 -6.69 11.38 -22.91
C LEU A 271 -5.21 11.54 -23.29
N LEU A 272 -4.80 12.71 -23.79
CA LEU A 272 -3.40 13.02 -24.09
C LEU A 272 -2.54 12.94 -22.81
N THR A 273 -3.04 13.47 -21.71
CA THR A 273 -2.34 13.42 -20.41
C THR A 273 -2.22 11.99 -19.89
N ALA A 274 -3.28 11.19 -20.01
CA ALA A 274 -3.25 9.77 -19.64
C ALA A 274 -2.24 8.98 -20.49
N ALA A 275 -2.22 9.20 -21.81
CA ALA A 275 -1.28 8.54 -22.71
C ALA A 275 0.18 8.94 -22.41
N ALA A 276 0.44 10.24 -22.21
CA ALA A 276 1.76 10.74 -21.81
C ALA A 276 2.22 10.20 -20.44
N SER A 277 1.27 9.86 -19.57
CA SER A 277 1.54 9.26 -18.25
C SER A 277 1.60 7.73 -18.29
N GLY A 278 1.60 7.11 -19.48
CA GLY A 278 1.79 5.67 -19.67
C GLY A 278 0.50 4.84 -19.78
N SER A 279 -0.68 5.47 -19.91
CA SER A 279 -1.92 4.74 -20.13
C SER A 279 -2.03 4.23 -21.57
N PHE A 280 -1.78 2.95 -21.77
CA PHE A 280 -1.96 2.30 -23.07
C PHE A 280 -3.40 2.37 -23.58
N LEU A 281 -4.39 2.30 -22.68
CA LEU A 281 -5.81 2.38 -23.06
C LEU A 281 -6.17 3.76 -23.62
N ALA A 282 -5.52 4.83 -23.14
CA ALA A 282 -5.75 6.18 -23.63
C ALA A 282 -5.29 6.36 -25.09
N ILE A 283 -4.23 5.65 -25.51
CA ILE A 283 -3.73 5.68 -26.89
C ILE A 283 -4.78 5.18 -27.87
N GLY A 284 -5.39 4.02 -27.59
CA GLY A 284 -6.49 3.50 -28.43
C GLY A 284 -7.72 4.40 -28.43
N LYS A 285 -8.00 5.09 -27.32
CA LYS A 285 -9.08 6.09 -27.25
C LYS A 285 -8.79 7.35 -28.06
N LEU A 286 -7.53 7.78 -28.15
CA LEU A 286 -7.13 8.89 -29.01
C LEU A 286 -7.24 8.52 -30.48
N GLU A 287 -6.83 7.31 -30.88
CA GLU A 287 -7.04 6.81 -32.25
C GLU A 287 -8.54 6.85 -32.62
N GLU A 288 -9.40 6.29 -31.76
CA GLU A 288 -10.85 6.29 -31.94
C GLU A 288 -11.40 7.71 -32.07
N LEU A 289 -10.95 8.63 -31.21
CA LEU A 289 -11.35 10.03 -31.19
C LEU A 289 -11.00 10.74 -32.51
N TYR A 290 -9.74 10.68 -32.96
CA TYR A 290 -9.32 11.36 -34.19
C TYR A 290 -9.97 10.76 -35.43
N LYS A 291 -10.16 9.43 -35.45
CA LYS A 291 -10.90 8.75 -36.51
C LYS A 291 -12.35 9.21 -36.59
N SER A 292 -13.02 9.38 -35.45
CA SER A 292 -14.40 9.89 -35.41
C SER A 292 -14.54 11.32 -35.94
N ARG A 293 -13.48 12.13 -35.83
CA ARG A 293 -13.39 13.50 -36.35
C ARG A 293 -12.98 13.58 -37.83
N GLY A 294 -12.65 12.45 -38.45
CA GLY A 294 -12.13 12.38 -39.83
C GLY A 294 -10.66 12.81 -39.95
N ASP A 295 -9.93 12.93 -38.85
CA ASP A 295 -8.49 13.20 -38.85
C ASP A 295 -7.71 11.89 -38.96
N GLU A 296 -7.67 11.35 -40.18
CA GLU A 296 -6.96 10.09 -40.47
C GLU A 296 -5.46 10.19 -40.20
N SER A 297 -4.87 11.39 -40.33
CA SER A 297 -3.44 11.59 -40.07
C SER A 297 -3.11 11.37 -38.60
N MET A 298 -3.85 12.02 -37.69
CA MET A 298 -3.64 11.85 -36.26
C MET A 298 -4.04 10.46 -35.79
N ALA A 299 -5.13 9.89 -36.32
CA ALA A 299 -5.52 8.52 -35.99
C ALA A 299 -4.40 7.51 -36.34
N ASN A 300 -3.81 7.62 -37.53
CA ASN A 300 -2.68 6.76 -37.93
C ASN A 300 -1.44 6.98 -37.05
N ALA A 301 -1.13 8.23 -36.68
CA ALA A 301 -0.02 8.50 -35.77
C ALA A 301 -0.20 7.83 -34.40
N TRP A 302 -1.39 7.88 -33.81
CA TRP A 302 -1.67 7.20 -32.53
C TRP A 302 -1.67 5.67 -32.65
N LYS A 303 -2.10 5.15 -33.80
CA LYS A 303 -2.00 3.71 -34.11
C LYS A 303 -0.54 3.24 -34.18
N GLU A 304 0.32 4.00 -34.85
CA GLU A 304 1.77 3.71 -34.93
C GLU A 304 2.42 3.72 -33.53
N VAL A 305 2.01 4.64 -32.65
CA VAL A 305 2.46 4.66 -31.24
C VAL A 305 2.04 3.38 -30.51
N ALA A 306 0.78 2.94 -30.68
CA ALA A 306 0.31 1.70 -30.07
C ALA A 306 1.11 0.48 -30.55
N GLU A 307 1.35 0.37 -31.86
CA GLU A 307 2.11 -0.71 -32.47
C GLU A 307 3.57 -0.73 -31.99
N ALA A 308 4.21 0.43 -31.87
CA ALA A 308 5.57 0.56 -31.36
C ALA A 308 5.70 0.09 -29.90
N ILE A 309 4.75 0.46 -29.04
CA ILE A 309 4.73 0.00 -27.64
C ILE A 309 4.55 -1.52 -27.57
N GLU A 310 3.65 -2.08 -28.39
CA GLU A 310 3.46 -3.54 -28.45
C GLU A 310 4.70 -4.29 -28.98
N GLU A 311 5.45 -3.68 -29.90
CA GLU A 311 6.73 -4.20 -30.38
C GLU A 311 7.81 -4.17 -29.30
N GLU A 312 7.91 -3.07 -28.56
CA GLU A 312 8.82 -2.94 -27.43
C GLU A 312 8.51 -3.97 -26.33
N ASP A 313 7.23 -4.12 -25.95
CA ASP A 313 6.78 -5.12 -24.97
C ASP A 313 7.10 -6.56 -25.42
N ARG A 314 6.94 -6.85 -26.71
CA ARG A 314 7.24 -8.17 -27.30
C ARG A 314 8.75 -8.43 -27.31
N ALA A 315 9.55 -7.40 -27.60
CA ALA A 315 11.02 -7.47 -27.58
C ALA A 315 11.57 -7.60 -26.15
N ALA A 316 10.89 -7.01 -25.16
CA ALA A 316 11.27 -7.07 -23.74
C ALA A 316 11.04 -8.44 -23.07
N GLY A 317 10.28 -9.34 -23.70
CA GLY A 317 10.29 -10.80 -23.45
C GLY A 317 10.10 -11.27 -22.00
N ALA A 318 8.89 -11.72 -21.65
CA ALA A 318 8.57 -12.85 -20.74
C ALA A 318 9.23 -13.02 -19.33
N GLU A 319 10.16 -12.20 -18.85
CA GLU A 319 10.79 -12.34 -17.51
C GLU A 319 10.98 -11.04 -16.69
N ALA A 320 10.55 -9.88 -17.20
CA ALA A 320 10.41 -8.65 -16.40
C ALA A 320 8.92 -8.36 -16.12
N PRO A 321 8.54 -7.67 -15.02
CA PRO A 321 7.14 -7.30 -14.80
C PRO A 321 6.75 -6.31 -15.90
N THR A 322 6.14 -6.83 -16.95
CA THR A 322 5.75 -6.09 -18.14
C THR A 322 4.62 -5.11 -17.80
N ILE A 323 4.44 -4.11 -18.65
CA ILE A 323 3.26 -3.24 -18.72
C ILE A 323 1.94 -4.06 -18.80
N THR A 324 2.01 -5.37 -19.05
CA THR A 324 0.93 -6.33 -18.83
C THR A 324 0.43 -6.44 -17.36
N GLU A 325 1.23 -6.10 -16.35
CA GLU A 325 0.75 -5.88 -14.98
C GLU A 325 -0.14 -4.63 -14.88
N HIS A 326 0.08 -3.60 -15.72
CA HIS A 326 -0.88 -2.49 -15.88
C HIS A 326 -2.15 -2.94 -16.64
N ARG A 327 -2.11 -4.00 -17.45
CA ARG A 327 -3.33 -4.66 -17.96
C ARG A 327 -4.09 -5.42 -16.87
N SER A 328 -3.43 -6.02 -15.87
CA SER A 328 -4.06 -6.94 -14.89
C SER A 328 -4.39 -6.34 -13.52
N ASN A 329 -3.62 -5.37 -13.00
CA ASN A 329 -3.87 -4.80 -11.67
C ASN A 329 -5.06 -3.83 -11.65
N TYR A 330 -5.40 -3.26 -12.79
CA TYR A 330 -6.42 -2.22 -12.94
C TYR A 330 -7.77 -2.76 -13.47
N GLN A 331 -7.83 -4.06 -13.78
CA GLN A 331 -9.02 -4.71 -14.31
C GLN A 331 -9.99 -5.26 -13.25
N LYS A 332 -9.69 -5.09 -11.96
CA LYS A 332 -10.66 -5.36 -10.90
C LYS A 332 -11.19 -4.03 -10.37
N PRO A 333 -12.34 -3.55 -10.89
CA PRO A 333 -13.11 -2.59 -10.13
C PRO A 333 -13.32 -3.19 -8.74
N TYR A 334 -13.05 -2.39 -7.71
CA TYR A 334 -13.52 -2.71 -6.38
C TYR A 334 -15.03 -2.89 -6.50
N HIS A 335 -15.51 -4.13 -6.40
CA HIS A 335 -16.93 -4.43 -6.41
C HIS A 335 -17.42 -4.33 -4.97
N PRO A 336 -18.06 -3.21 -4.54
CA PRO A 336 -18.82 -3.25 -3.31
C PRO A 336 -19.88 -4.34 -3.47
N VAL A 337 -19.88 -5.29 -2.53
CA VAL A 337 -20.77 -6.45 -2.52
C VAL A 337 -22.21 -5.98 -2.75
N ARG A 338 -22.78 -6.32 -3.91
CA ARG A 338 -24.21 -6.11 -4.19
C ARG A 338 -25.01 -6.75 -3.04
N SER A 339 -25.66 -5.93 -2.23
CA SER A 339 -26.72 -6.44 -1.36
C SER A 339 -27.87 -6.84 -2.27
N HIS A 340 -27.95 -8.14 -2.59
CA HIS A 340 -29.15 -8.69 -3.19
C HIS A 340 -30.27 -8.53 -2.16
N LYS A 341 -31.06 -7.45 -2.29
CA LYS A 341 -32.40 -7.41 -1.74
C LYS A 341 -33.17 -8.52 -2.45
N ARG A 342 -33.22 -9.69 -1.82
CA ARG A 342 -34.24 -10.69 -2.15
C ARG A 342 -35.58 -10.03 -1.86
N ARG A 343 -36.34 -9.78 -2.93
CA ARG A 343 -37.79 -9.64 -2.85
C ARG A 343 -38.39 -10.94 -2.33
#